data_AF-A0A8H7EDH0-F1
#
_entry.id   AF-A0A8H7EDH0-F1
#
_cell.length_a   1.000
_cell.length_b   1.000
_cell.length_c   1.000
_cell.angle_alpha   90.00
_cell.angle_beta   90.00
_cell.angle_gamma   90.00
#
_symmetry.space_group_name_H-M   'P 1'
#
loop_
_entity.id
_entity.type
_entity.pdbx_description
1 polymer ?
#
loop_
_entity_poly.entity_id
_entity_poly.type
_entity_poly.pdbx_seq_one_letter_code
_entity_poly.pdbx_strand_id
1 'polypeptide(L)'
;MSTSIKFPANKASPIHWILDWDGTITKKDTLDALVNISAAANPDFPTQDRWNDVSKAYMNDYTATLSQVAPDGKLPTTISGEKRLLAQMKPVEQRSLHRVSSSRVFAGLTKEAIDAGAKQAIDSRAVEVRNGFLGFSKHIRHDRVDDGLTLLSVNWSRHFIQSCLSASGTVDLPSNSIFSNELENIESGDPSTGAIVPAAPDCESLVMSSGDKLEGMERMQELKGRKVYVGDSWTDIECLLAADLGICIRDSPMGSSQAKLAEALTRLGISCLRLKDYKDADEWGVVWASDFAEIYDWVESKPT
;
A
#
# COMPACT_ATOMS: atom_id res chain seq x y z
N MET A 1 18.06 5.38 -29.91
CA MET A 1 17.94 6.43 -28.89
C MET A 1 18.38 5.80 -27.58
N SER A 2 19.30 6.43 -26.86
CA SER A 2 19.88 5.86 -25.63
C SER A 2 18.78 5.68 -24.59
N THR A 3 18.35 4.44 -24.37
CA THR A 3 17.48 4.04 -23.25
C THR A 3 18.31 4.13 -21.97
N SER A 4 18.46 5.33 -21.45
CA SER A 4 19.11 5.52 -20.15
C SER A 4 18.22 4.92 -19.07
N ILE A 5 18.72 3.89 -18.40
CA ILE A 5 18.09 3.27 -17.23
C ILE A 5 17.76 4.38 -16.22
N LYS A 6 16.51 4.45 -15.75
CA LYS A 6 16.08 5.47 -14.76
C LYS A 6 16.90 5.42 -13.47
N PHE A 7 17.26 4.22 -13.03
CA PHE A 7 18.00 3.97 -11.80
C PHE A 7 19.45 3.55 -12.08
N PRO A 8 20.46 4.30 -11.60
CA PRO A 8 21.86 3.97 -11.89
C PRO A 8 22.31 2.67 -11.20
N ALA A 9 23.34 2.04 -11.76
CA ALA A 9 23.95 0.84 -11.16
C ALA A 9 24.55 1.10 -9.77
N ASN A 10 24.97 2.34 -9.51
CA ASN A 10 25.55 2.75 -8.23
C ASN A 10 24.45 3.12 -7.22
N LYS A 11 24.33 2.32 -6.16
CA LYS A 11 23.39 2.48 -5.04
C LYS A 11 23.91 3.39 -3.92
N ALA A 12 25.05 4.07 -4.13
CA ALA A 12 25.67 4.92 -3.12
C ALA A 12 24.91 6.23 -2.85
N SER A 13 24.10 6.71 -3.79
CA SER A 13 23.27 7.91 -3.54
C SER A 13 22.16 7.59 -2.53
N PRO A 14 21.70 8.58 -1.75
CA PRO A 14 20.54 8.42 -0.88
C PRO A 14 19.31 7.94 -1.66
N ILE A 15 18.55 7.03 -1.06
CA ILE A 15 17.31 6.47 -1.57
C ILE A 15 16.20 6.84 -0.61
N HIS A 16 15.09 7.32 -1.16
CA HIS A 16 13.84 7.43 -0.43
C HIS A 16 12.93 6.27 -0.79
N TRP A 17 12.73 5.38 0.18
CA TRP A 17 11.88 4.20 0.08
C TRP A 17 10.43 4.57 0.38
N ILE A 18 9.54 4.28 -0.56
CA ILE A 18 8.10 4.51 -0.44
C ILE A 18 7.41 3.17 -0.60
N LEU A 19 6.78 2.69 0.47
CA LEU A 19 6.27 1.34 0.55
C LEU A 19 4.76 1.34 0.72
N ASP A 20 4.05 0.50 -0.02
CA ASP A 20 2.70 0.12 0.37
C ASP A 20 2.71 -0.78 1.62
N TRP A 21 1.57 -0.88 2.29
CA TRP A 21 1.37 -1.70 3.48
C TRP A 21 0.81 -3.07 3.12
N ASP A 22 -0.47 -3.13 2.75
CA ASP A 22 -1.22 -4.36 2.50
C ASP A 22 -0.66 -5.11 1.29
N GLY A 23 -0.42 -6.42 1.40
CA GLY A 23 0.16 -7.24 0.32
C GLY A 23 1.65 -6.97 0.02
N THR A 24 2.18 -5.85 0.50
CA THR A 24 3.57 -5.41 0.32
C THR A 24 4.40 -5.65 1.58
N ILE A 25 4.27 -4.82 2.63
CA ILE A 25 4.94 -5.04 3.92
C ILE A 25 4.30 -6.20 4.65
N THR A 26 2.97 -6.32 4.60
CA THR A 26 2.26 -7.49 5.10
C THR A 26 2.08 -8.51 3.99
N LYS A 27 1.93 -9.79 4.34
CA LYS A 27 1.70 -10.85 3.33
C LYS A 27 0.35 -10.75 2.63
N LYS A 28 -0.64 -10.11 3.26
CA LYS A 28 -2.04 -10.06 2.84
C LYS A 28 -2.68 -8.75 3.28
N ASP A 29 -3.86 -8.48 2.74
CA ASP A 29 -4.75 -7.43 3.21
C ASP A 29 -5.03 -7.56 4.72
N THR A 30 -5.06 -6.43 5.42
CA THR A 30 -5.23 -6.34 6.87
C THR A 30 -6.55 -5.73 7.32
N LEU A 31 -7.46 -5.37 6.41
CA LEU A 31 -8.75 -4.76 6.77
C LEU A 31 -9.62 -5.70 7.59
N ASP A 32 -9.65 -6.99 7.26
CA ASP A 32 -10.39 -7.98 8.05
C ASP A 32 -9.88 -8.05 9.50
N ALA A 33 -8.56 -7.87 9.72
CA ALA A 33 -8.02 -7.81 11.08
C ALA A 33 -8.53 -6.57 11.82
N LEU A 34 -8.54 -5.39 11.18
CA LEU A 34 -9.10 -4.17 11.77
C LEU A 34 -10.61 -4.29 12.07
N VAL A 35 -11.37 -4.93 11.17
CA VAL A 35 -12.80 -5.21 11.38
C VAL A 35 -13.01 -6.16 12.57
N ASN A 36 -12.17 -7.19 12.69
CA ASN A 36 -12.23 -8.13 13.82
C ASN A 36 -11.93 -7.46 15.16
N ILE A 37 -11.02 -6.49 15.18
CA ILE A 37 -10.75 -5.67 16.38
C ILE A 37 -12.02 -4.89 16.76
N SER A 38 -12.68 -4.28 15.79
CA SER A 38 -13.94 -3.57 16.04
C SER A 38 -15.05 -4.49 16.54
N ALA A 39 -15.19 -5.69 15.97
CA ALA A 39 -16.15 -6.69 16.42
C ALA A 39 -15.86 -7.15 17.86
N ALA A 40 -14.59 -7.30 18.24
CA ALA A 40 -14.20 -7.67 19.60
C ALA A 40 -14.45 -6.52 20.60
N ALA A 41 -14.25 -5.27 20.18
CA ALA A 41 -14.48 -4.09 21.01
C ALA A 41 -15.98 -3.81 21.26
N ASN A 42 -16.86 -4.24 20.36
CA ASN A 42 -18.30 -4.05 20.46
C ASN A 42 -19.09 -5.32 20.05
N PRO A 43 -19.12 -6.36 20.90
CA PRO A 43 -19.66 -7.67 20.54
C PRO A 43 -21.19 -7.69 20.34
N ASP A 44 -21.91 -6.71 20.89
CA ASP A 44 -23.37 -6.57 20.71
C ASP A 44 -23.73 -5.90 19.37
N PHE A 45 -22.76 -5.26 18.71
CA PHE A 45 -22.96 -4.68 17.39
C PHE A 45 -22.71 -5.74 16.30
N PRO A 46 -23.58 -5.85 15.28
CA PRO A 46 -23.45 -6.86 14.23
C PRO A 46 -22.37 -6.48 13.20
N THR A 47 -21.13 -6.29 13.65
CA THR A 47 -19.99 -5.82 12.85
C THR A 47 -19.78 -6.69 11.62
N GLN A 48 -19.80 -8.02 11.79
CA GLN A 48 -19.55 -8.96 10.70
C GLN A 48 -20.64 -8.94 9.64
N ASP A 49 -21.91 -8.88 10.04
CA ASP A 49 -23.02 -8.80 9.08
C ASP A 49 -22.97 -7.49 8.28
N ARG A 50 -22.71 -6.37 8.96
CA ARG A 50 -22.53 -5.06 8.31
C ARG A 50 -21.33 -5.05 7.37
N TRP A 51 -20.22 -5.64 7.78
CA TRP A 51 -19.03 -5.77 6.96
C TRP A 51 -19.30 -6.60 5.70
N ASN A 52 -19.96 -7.74 5.85
CA ASN A 52 -20.35 -8.60 4.72
C ASN A 52 -21.24 -7.85 3.71
N ASP A 53 -22.22 -7.08 4.19
CA ASP A 53 -23.09 -6.27 3.34
C ASP A 53 -22.30 -5.20 2.57
N VAL A 54 -21.40 -4.49 3.25
CA VAL A 54 -20.57 -3.44 2.66
C VAL A 54 -19.60 -4.02 1.62
N SER A 55 -18.91 -5.12 1.94
CA SER A 55 -17.99 -5.82 1.05
C SER A 55 -18.70 -6.36 -0.19
N LYS A 56 -19.90 -6.92 -0.03
CA LYS A 56 -20.72 -7.39 -1.16
C LYS A 56 -21.15 -6.23 -2.05
N ALA A 57 -21.57 -5.10 -1.46
CA ALA A 57 -21.94 -3.91 -2.22
C ALA A 57 -20.75 -3.31 -2.98
N TYR A 58 -19.55 -3.33 -2.37
CA TYR A 58 -18.31 -2.95 -3.05
C TYR A 58 -18.02 -3.84 -4.27
N MET A 59 -18.07 -5.16 -4.12
CA MET A 59 -17.80 -6.08 -5.22
C MET A 59 -18.81 -5.92 -6.37
N ASN A 60 -20.08 -5.65 -6.06
CA ASN A 60 -21.10 -5.34 -7.07
C ASN A 60 -20.78 -4.06 -7.84
N ASP A 61 -20.48 -2.97 -7.13
CA ASP A 61 -20.11 -1.68 -7.74
C ASP A 61 -18.83 -1.80 -8.58
N TYR A 62 -17.84 -2.51 -8.07
CA TYR A 62 -16.56 -2.76 -8.74
C TYR A 62 -16.80 -3.51 -10.05
N THR A 63 -17.54 -4.62 -10.01
CA THR A 63 -17.80 -5.44 -11.20
C THR A 63 -18.65 -4.71 -12.22
N ALA A 64 -19.69 -4.00 -11.78
CA ALA A 64 -20.57 -3.22 -12.66
C ALA A 64 -19.80 -2.08 -13.33
N THR A 65 -19.01 -1.32 -12.55
CA THR A 65 -18.21 -0.21 -13.08
C THR A 65 -17.17 -0.73 -14.05
N LEU A 66 -16.40 -1.76 -13.68
CA LEU A 66 -15.38 -2.35 -14.55
C LEU A 66 -15.95 -2.82 -15.89
N SER A 67 -17.13 -3.46 -15.87
CA SER A 67 -17.82 -3.90 -17.10
C SER A 67 -18.27 -2.73 -17.97
N GLN A 68 -18.59 -1.57 -17.38
CA GLN A 68 -18.96 -0.36 -18.11
C GLN A 68 -17.75 0.34 -18.73
N VAL A 69 -16.63 0.43 -18.00
CA VAL A 69 -15.44 1.17 -18.44
C VAL A 69 -14.48 0.34 -19.28
N ALA A 70 -14.57 -0.99 -19.19
CA ALA A 70 -13.82 -1.97 -19.98
C ALA A 70 -14.77 -3.06 -20.53
N PRO A 71 -15.65 -2.72 -21.49
CA PRO A 71 -16.61 -3.67 -22.05
C PRO A 71 -15.90 -4.87 -22.69
N ASP A 72 -16.54 -6.04 -22.63
CA ASP A 72 -15.99 -7.34 -23.03
C ASP A 72 -14.69 -7.76 -22.28
N GLY A 73 -14.38 -7.12 -21.14
CA GLY A 73 -13.13 -7.36 -20.43
C GLY A 73 -11.89 -6.81 -21.14
N LYS A 74 -12.06 -5.97 -22.16
CA LYS A 74 -10.96 -5.37 -22.92
C LYS A 74 -10.34 -4.21 -22.13
N LEU A 75 -9.34 -4.54 -21.34
CA LEU A 75 -8.55 -3.54 -20.62
C LEU A 75 -7.63 -2.75 -21.57
N PRO A 76 -7.28 -1.48 -21.26
CA PRO A 76 -6.47 -0.62 -22.12
C PRO A 76 -5.09 -1.21 -22.47
N THR A 77 -4.56 -0.99 -23.67
CA THR A 77 -3.18 -1.42 -24.01
C THR A 77 -2.16 -0.30 -23.90
N THR A 78 -2.57 0.87 -23.39
CA THR A 78 -1.72 2.05 -23.25
C THR A 78 -1.76 2.57 -21.82
N ILE A 79 -0.64 3.12 -21.35
CA ILE A 79 -0.52 3.64 -19.98
C ILE A 79 -1.50 4.78 -19.73
N SER A 80 -1.66 5.70 -20.68
CA SER A 80 -2.67 6.77 -20.57
C SER A 80 -4.09 6.21 -20.51
N GLY A 81 -4.36 5.09 -21.19
CA GLY A 81 -5.63 4.38 -21.09
C GLY A 81 -5.83 3.74 -19.72
N GLU A 82 -4.80 3.10 -19.16
CA GLU A 82 -4.82 2.51 -17.82
C GLU A 82 -5.10 3.56 -16.74
N LYS A 83 -4.40 4.70 -16.79
CA LYS A 83 -4.63 5.82 -15.86
C LYS A 83 -6.06 6.33 -15.93
N ARG A 84 -6.63 6.48 -17.13
CA ARG A 84 -8.05 6.87 -17.30
C ARG A 84 -9.00 5.83 -16.72
N LEU A 85 -8.74 4.55 -16.94
CA LEU A 85 -9.52 3.46 -16.37
C LEU A 85 -9.53 3.54 -14.84
N LEU A 86 -8.35 3.67 -14.21
CA LEU A 86 -8.24 3.77 -12.76
C LEU A 86 -8.93 5.02 -12.20
N ALA A 87 -8.81 6.16 -12.89
CA ALA A 87 -9.54 7.37 -12.54
C ALA A 87 -11.07 7.17 -12.60
N GLN A 88 -11.58 6.41 -13.57
CA GLN A 88 -13.00 6.07 -13.67
C GLN A 88 -13.45 5.06 -12.61
N MET A 89 -12.53 4.27 -12.03
CA MET A 89 -12.81 3.37 -10.91
C MET A 89 -12.86 4.09 -9.55
N LYS A 90 -12.18 5.25 -9.39
CA LYS A 90 -12.13 6.01 -8.13
C LYS A 90 -13.50 6.28 -7.46
N PRO A 91 -14.60 6.59 -8.20
CA PRO A 91 -15.92 6.74 -7.58
C PRO A 91 -16.45 5.47 -6.90
N VAL A 92 -15.99 4.27 -7.29
CA VAL A 92 -16.31 3.01 -6.59
C VAL A 92 -15.71 3.01 -5.19
N GLU A 93 -14.43 3.37 -5.09
CA GLU A 93 -13.70 3.43 -3.82
C GLU A 93 -14.32 4.46 -2.88
N GLN A 94 -14.71 5.63 -3.41
CA GLN A 94 -15.43 6.66 -2.66
C GLN A 94 -16.77 6.16 -2.09
N ARG A 95 -17.57 5.44 -2.90
CA ARG A 95 -18.82 4.83 -2.41
C ARG A 95 -18.56 3.76 -1.37
N SER A 96 -17.47 3.01 -1.50
CA SER A 96 -17.05 2.01 -0.51
C SER A 96 -16.79 2.65 0.85
N LEU A 97 -15.95 3.69 0.90
CA LEU A 97 -15.67 4.43 2.13
C LEU A 97 -16.91 5.06 2.76
N HIS A 98 -17.79 5.62 1.94
CA HIS A 98 -19.05 6.19 2.43
C HIS A 98 -19.95 5.12 3.06
N ARG A 99 -20.03 3.92 2.46
CA ARG A 99 -20.78 2.78 3.02
C ARG A 99 -20.18 2.29 4.34
N VAL A 100 -18.86 2.15 4.41
CA VAL A 100 -18.16 1.77 5.65
C VAL A 100 -18.46 2.76 6.77
N SER A 101 -18.30 4.06 6.48
CA SER A 101 -18.58 5.12 7.46
C SER A 101 -20.05 5.10 7.91
N SER A 102 -20.97 4.98 6.96
CA SER A 102 -22.42 4.94 7.24
C SER A 102 -22.86 3.67 7.97
N SER A 103 -22.13 2.57 7.79
CA SER A 103 -22.41 1.30 8.46
C SER A 103 -22.04 1.33 9.94
N ARG A 104 -21.23 2.30 10.37
CA ARG A 104 -20.72 2.45 11.75
C ARG A 104 -19.91 1.23 12.24
N VAL A 105 -19.35 0.44 11.33
CA VAL A 105 -18.52 -0.74 11.64
C VAL A 105 -17.37 -0.42 12.59
N PHE A 106 -16.82 0.80 12.54
CA PHE A 106 -15.73 1.25 13.43
C PHE A 106 -16.19 2.23 14.52
N ALA A 107 -17.49 2.46 14.69
CA ALA A 107 -17.96 3.41 15.70
C ALA A 107 -17.74 2.88 17.12
N GLY A 108 -17.21 3.73 18.00
CA GLY A 108 -16.86 3.39 19.37
C GLY A 108 -15.47 2.76 19.52
N LEU A 109 -14.76 2.50 18.42
CA LEU A 109 -13.42 1.96 18.48
C LEU A 109 -12.45 3.01 19.08
N THR A 110 -11.64 2.60 20.06
CA THR A 110 -10.68 3.49 20.73
C THR A 110 -9.26 3.17 20.31
N LYS A 111 -8.35 4.10 20.59
CA LYS A 111 -6.92 3.94 20.37
C LYS A 111 -6.35 2.69 21.07
N GLU A 112 -6.71 2.49 22.33
CA GLU A 112 -6.26 1.36 23.16
C GLU A 112 -6.77 0.02 22.63
N ALA A 113 -8.00 0.00 22.10
CA ALA A 113 -8.56 -1.19 21.46
C ALA A 113 -7.80 -1.54 20.18
N ILE A 114 -7.40 -0.53 19.37
CA ILE A 114 -6.56 -0.72 18.19
C ILE A 114 -5.18 -1.25 18.60
N ASP A 115 -4.53 -0.67 19.61
CA ASP A 115 -3.21 -1.12 20.08
C ASP A 115 -3.24 -2.58 20.56
N ALA A 116 -4.19 -2.92 21.44
CA ALA A 116 -4.34 -4.28 21.95
C ALA A 116 -4.69 -5.28 20.84
N GLY A 117 -5.61 -4.87 19.96
CA GLY A 117 -6.06 -5.67 18.82
C GLY A 117 -4.97 -5.91 17.78
N ALA A 118 -4.18 -4.90 17.44
CA ALA A 118 -3.05 -5.00 16.53
C ALA A 118 -1.99 -5.96 17.08
N LYS A 119 -1.68 -5.86 18.37
CA LYS A 119 -0.79 -6.81 19.04
C LYS A 119 -1.31 -8.24 18.95
N GLN A 120 -2.59 -8.45 19.25
CA GLN A 120 -3.21 -9.78 19.14
C GLN A 120 -3.18 -10.29 17.68
N ALA A 121 -3.40 -9.42 16.69
CA ALA A 121 -3.38 -9.79 15.29
C ALA A 121 -1.98 -10.24 14.83
N ILE A 122 -0.92 -9.59 15.31
CA ILE A 122 0.47 -10.02 15.08
C ILE A 122 0.76 -11.35 15.79
N ASP A 123 0.45 -11.46 17.08
CA ASP A 123 0.73 -12.66 17.89
C ASP A 123 0.01 -13.91 17.34
N SER A 124 -1.21 -13.74 16.84
CA SER A 124 -2.03 -14.80 16.24
C SER A 124 -1.75 -15.06 14.76
N ARG A 125 -0.88 -14.25 14.12
CA ARG A 125 -0.60 -14.27 12.67
C ARG A 125 -1.83 -13.97 11.79
N ALA A 126 -2.83 -13.26 12.32
CA ALA A 126 -3.86 -12.65 11.49
C ALA A 126 -3.29 -11.52 10.63
N VAL A 127 -2.27 -10.81 11.14
CA VAL A 127 -1.39 -9.93 10.38
C VAL A 127 0.01 -10.50 10.42
N GLU A 128 0.59 -10.75 9.24
CA GLU A 128 1.96 -11.27 9.12
C GLU A 128 2.82 -10.27 8.34
N VAL A 129 3.85 -9.73 9.01
CA VAL A 129 4.90 -8.94 8.35
C VAL A 129 5.72 -9.86 7.44
N ARG A 130 6.00 -9.39 6.23
CA ARG A 130 6.70 -10.14 5.19
C ARG A 130 8.15 -10.41 5.59
N ASN A 131 8.64 -11.56 5.15
CA ASN A 131 10.02 -11.98 5.41
C ASN A 131 11.03 -10.92 4.95
N GLY A 132 12.08 -10.71 5.74
CA GLY A 132 13.13 -9.73 5.49
C GLY A 132 12.80 -8.28 5.86
N PHE A 133 11.53 -7.90 6.05
CA PHE A 133 11.16 -6.48 6.28
C PHE A 133 11.77 -5.91 7.58
N LEU A 134 11.86 -6.72 8.63
CA LEU A 134 12.52 -6.34 9.88
C LEU A 134 14.00 -6.02 9.69
N GLY A 135 14.72 -6.84 8.92
CA GLY A 135 16.14 -6.62 8.61
C GLY A 135 16.33 -5.41 7.73
N PHE A 136 15.52 -5.32 6.66
CA PHE A 136 15.49 -4.19 5.74
C PHE A 136 15.26 -2.85 6.46
N SER A 137 14.19 -2.74 7.25
CA SER A 137 13.85 -1.49 7.95
C SER A 137 14.92 -1.06 8.96
N LYS A 138 15.54 -2.00 9.68
CA LYS A 138 16.67 -1.72 10.57
C LYS A 138 17.89 -1.23 9.80
N HIS A 139 18.22 -1.88 8.70
CA HIS A 139 19.34 -1.50 7.87
C HIS A 139 19.19 -0.08 7.30
N ILE A 140 18.03 0.24 6.73
CA ILE A 140 17.75 1.59 6.22
C ILE A 140 17.89 2.63 7.34
N ARG A 141 17.45 2.33 8.56
CA ARG A 141 17.48 3.29 9.68
C ARG A 141 18.83 3.43 10.37
N HIS A 142 19.68 2.40 10.35
CA HIS A 142 20.94 2.39 11.09
C HIS A 142 22.18 2.50 10.20
N ASP A 143 22.19 1.81 9.07
CA ASP A 143 23.37 1.69 8.20
C ASP A 143 23.30 2.65 7.01
N ARG A 144 22.08 3.00 6.58
CA ARG A 144 21.82 3.98 5.51
C ARG A 144 21.08 5.22 6.03
N VAL A 145 21.67 5.89 7.01
CA VAL A 145 21.05 7.04 7.71
C VAL A 145 20.60 8.21 6.82
N ASP A 146 21.16 8.33 5.62
CA ASP A 146 20.74 9.34 4.63
C ASP A 146 19.51 8.91 3.81
N ASP A 147 19.10 7.65 3.90
CA ASP A 147 17.89 7.14 3.26
C ASP A 147 16.64 7.54 4.05
N GLY A 148 15.59 7.83 3.28
CA GLY A 148 14.25 8.02 3.81
C GLY A 148 13.42 6.74 3.71
N LEU A 149 12.48 6.57 4.63
CA LEU A 149 11.50 5.49 4.61
C LEU A 149 10.12 6.05 4.89
N THR A 150 9.18 5.80 3.99
CA THR A 150 7.80 6.29 4.05
C THR A 150 6.84 5.18 3.65
N LEU A 151 5.73 5.08 4.35
CA LEU A 151 4.60 4.23 3.98
C LEU A 151 3.55 5.08 3.27
N LEU A 152 2.98 4.54 2.19
CA LEU A 152 1.90 5.18 1.43
C LEU A 152 0.83 4.13 1.09
N SER A 153 -0.28 4.17 1.82
CA SER A 153 -1.29 3.11 1.82
C SER A 153 -2.71 3.65 1.67
N VAL A 154 -3.58 2.85 1.07
CA VAL A 154 -5.04 3.08 1.03
C VAL A 154 -5.75 2.58 2.29
N ASN A 155 -5.03 1.95 3.23
CA ASN A 155 -5.60 1.44 4.48
C ASN A 155 -6.35 2.53 5.27
N TRP A 156 -7.33 2.11 6.07
CA TRP A 156 -8.27 3.00 6.74
C TRP A 156 -7.83 3.49 8.12
N SER A 157 -6.75 2.94 8.67
CA SER A 157 -6.19 3.43 9.93
C SER A 157 -4.67 3.47 9.95
N ARG A 158 -4.13 4.69 9.93
CA ARG A 158 -2.70 4.97 10.14
C ARG A 158 -2.24 4.43 11.49
N HIS A 159 -3.05 4.65 12.53
CA HIS A 159 -2.73 4.18 13.86
C HIS A 159 -2.67 2.65 13.91
N PHE A 160 -3.59 1.93 13.26
CA PHE A 160 -3.51 0.47 13.16
C PHE A 160 -2.22 -0.03 12.49
N ILE A 161 -1.81 0.59 11.37
CA ILE A 161 -0.51 0.29 10.72
C ILE A 161 0.63 0.47 11.73
N GLN A 162 0.66 1.61 12.42
CA GLN A 162 1.69 1.94 13.39
C GLN A 162 1.73 0.92 14.54
N SER A 163 0.58 0.55 15.11
CA SER A 163 0.48 -0.43 16.19
C SER A 163 0.92 -1.83 15.74
N CYS A 164 0.62 -2.24 14.50
CA CYS A 164 1.13 -3.49 13.94
C CYS A 164 2.65 -3.48 13.75
N LEU A 165 3.23 -2.38 13.25
CA LEU A 165 4.67 -2.23 13.11
C LEU A 165 5.38 -2.33 14.46
N SER A 166 4.92 -1.57 15.47
CA SER A 166 5.49 -1.62 16.82
C SER A 166 5.35 -3.02 17.45
N ALA A 167 4.18 -3.66 17.32
CA ALA A 167 3.95 -5.00 17.86
C ALA A 167 4.81 -6.10 17.18
N SER A 168 5.17 -5.92 15.91
CA SER A 168 6.04 -6.86 15.17
C SER A 168 7.54 -6.73 15.50
N GLY A 169 7.92 -5.76 16.34
CA GLY A 169 9.32 -5.49 16.68
C GLY A 169 10.13 -4.84 15.56
N THR A 170 9.46 -4.30 14.54
CA THR A 170 10.07 -3.46 13.50
C THR A 170 10.48 -2.10 14.05
N VAL A 171 11.22 -1.31 13.26
CA VAL A 171 11.60 0.04 13.70
C VAL A 171 10.35 0.89 13.82
N ASP A 172 10.21 1.58 14.96
CA ASP A 172 9.15 2.57 15.14
C ASP A 172 9.29 3.67 14.09
N LEU A 173 8.32 3.68 13.17
CA LEU A 173 8.18 4.76 12.21
C LEU A 173 7.39 5.89 12.85
N PRO A 174 7.90 7.14 12.77
CA PRO A 174 7.15 8.28 13.25
C PRO A 174 5.87 8.42 12.41
N SER A 175 4.77 8.86 13.03
CA SER A 175 3.46 8.90 12.37
C SER A 175 3.44 9.75 11.10
N ASN A 176 4.30 10.77 11.01
CA ASN A 176 4.48 11.61 9.82
C ASN A 176 5.18 10.91 8.64
N SER A 177 5.66 9.68 8.83
CA SER A 177 6.21 8.82 7.78
C SER A 177 5.21 7.77 7.29
N ILE A 178 3.97 7.78 7.79
CA ILE A 178 2.89 6.88 7.37
C ILE A 178 1.77 7.73 6.78
N PHE A 179 1.66 7.71 5.46
CA PHE A 179 0.64 8.40 4.69
C PHE A 179 -0.47 7.42 4.33
N SER A 180 -1.57 7.48 5.08
CA SER A 180 -2.76 6.68 4.84
C SER A 180 -4.01 7.45 5.28
N ASN A 181 -5.15 6.78 5.33
CA ASN A 181 -6.34 7.32 5.97
C ASN A 181 -6.30 7.03 7.48
N GLU A 182 -7.23 7.61 8.22
CA GLU A 182 -7.42 7.38 9.65
C GLU A 182 -8.91 7.28 9.99
N LEU A 183 -9.21 6.61 11.10
CA LEU A 183 -10.53 6.66 11.72
C LEU A 183 -10.67 7.96 12.51
N GLU A 184 -11.76 8.70 12.28
CA GLU A 184 -12.03 9.97 12.97
C GLU A 184 -11.88 9.80 14.49
N ASN A 185 -11.36 10.82 15.18
CA ASN A 185 -11.10 10.90 16.63
C ASN A 185 -9.97 10.05 17.22
N ILE A 186 -9.41 9.07 16.49
CA ILE A 186 -8.36 8.21 17.05
C ILE A 186 -7.13 9.00 17.50
N GLU A 187 -6.74 10.05 16.77
CA GLU A 187 -5.59 10.88 17.14
C GLU A 187 -5.86 11.79 18.35
N SER A 188 -7.11 12.25 18.55
CA SER A 188 -7.48 13.04 19.72
C SER A 188 -7.65 12.19 21.00
N GLY A 189 -7.72 10.86 20.85
CA GLY A 189 -7.94 9.92 21.94
C GLY A 189 -9.42 9.69 22.26
N ASP A 190 -10.34 10.31 21.52
CA ASP A 190 -11.78 10.06 21.66
C ASP A 190 -12.18 8.81 20.86
N PRO A 191 -13.27 8.10 21.25
CA PRO A 191 -13.78 7.00 20.47
C PRO A 191 -14.16 7.43 19.05
N SER A 192 -13.87 6.56 18.08
CA SER A 192 -14.17 6.85 16.69
C SER A 192 -15.68 6.95 16.44
N THR A 193 -16.07 7.86 15.55
CA THR A 193 -17.46 7.92 15.04
C THR A 193 -17.73 6.82 14.00
N GLY A 194 -16.67 6.16 13.52
CA GLY A 194 -16.67 5.22 12.41
C GLY A 194 -16.40 5.86 11.04
N ALA A 195 -16.27 7.20 10.97
CA ALA A 195 -15.91 7.91 9.75
C ALA A 195 -14.42 7.71 9.40
N ILE A 196 -14.12 7.60 8.12
CA ILE A 196 -12.75 7.54 7.60
C ILE A 196 -12.37 8.92 7.08
N VAL A 197 -11.28 9.46 7.60
CA VAL A 197 -10.77 10.81 7.35
C VAL A 197 -9.32 10.76 6.88
N PRO A 198 -8.79 11.81 6.24
CA PRO A 198 -7.35 11.91 6.00
C PRO A 198 -6.57 11.90 7.33
N ALA A 199 -5.45 11.16 7.38
CA ALA A 199 -4.69 11.02 8.62
C ALA A 199 -3.84 12.25 8.98
N ALA A 200 -3.49 13.09 8.01
CA ALA A 200 -2.64 14.26 8.23
C ALA A 200 -3.52 15.53 8.22
N PRO A 201 -3.39 16.42 9.22
CA PRO A 201 -4.22 17.64 9.31
C PRO A 201 -4.06 18.58 8.11
N ASP A 202 -2.92 18.51 7.43
CA ASP A 202 -2.55 19.26 6.22
C ASP A 202 -2.87 18.51 4.92
N CYS A 203 -3.31 17.25 5.00
CA CYS A 203 -3.79 16.49 3.86
C CYS A 203 -5.31 16.55 3.80
N GLU A 204 -5.85 17.34 2.87
CA GLU A 204 -7.29 17.48 2.71
C GLU A 204 -7.96 16.29 2.01
N SER A 205 -7.19 15.30 1.53
CA SER A 205 -7.67 14.23 0.65
C SER A 205 -7.37 12.84 1.17
N LEU A 206 -8.37 11.96 1.09
CA LEU A 206 -8.25 10.52 1.34
C LEU A 206 -7.37 9.85 0.27
N VAL A 207 -6.59 8.85 0.68
CA VAL A 207 -5.81 8.00 -0.21
C VAL A 207 -6.66 6.76 -0.55
N MET A 208 -7.20 6.69 -1.77
CA MET A 208 -8.16 5.64 -2.16
C MET A 208 -7.78 4.92 -3.45
N SER A 209 -6.96 5.56 -4.29
CA SER A 209 -6.72 5.11 -5.67
C SER A 209 -5.25 5.27 -6.05
N SER A 210 -4.88 4.70 -7.20
CA SER A 210 -3.52 4.86 -7.72
C SER A 210 -3.15 6.32 -7.99
N GLY A 211 -4.12 7.14 -8.41
CA GLY A 211 -3.91 8.57 -8.61
C GLY A 211 -3.67 9.31 -7.29
N ASP A 212 -4.37 8.94 -6.21
CA ASP A 212 -4.17 9.56 -4.89
C ASP A 212 -2.80 9.21 -4.32
N LYS A 213 -2.34 7.97 -4.50
CA LYS A 213 -0.98 7.58 -4.13
C LYS A 213 0.06 8.35 -4.96
N LEU A 214 -0.14 8.48 -6.28
CA LEU A 214 0.79 9.25 -7.12
C LEU A 214 0.89 10.70 -6.66
N GLU A 215 -0.26 11.36 -6.43
CA GLU A 215 -0.31 12.73 -5.92
C GLU A 215 0.38 12.86 -4.56
N GLY A 216 0.14 11.91 -3.65
CA GLY A 216 0.85 11.82 -2.37
C GLY A 216 2.37 11.76 -2.57
N MET A 217 2.85 10.84 -3.41
CA MET A 217 4.28 10.67 -3.71
C MET A 217 4.92 11.90 -4.36
N GLU A 218 4.18 12.61 -5.23
CA GLU A 218 4.66 13.83 -5.90
C GLU A 218 4.74 15.04 -4.95
N ARG A 219 3.80 15.16 -4.01
CA ARG A 219 3.80 16.19 -2.96
C ARG A 219 4.95 16.03 -1.97
N MET A 220 5.51 14.84 -1.84
CA MET A 220 6.72 14.59 -1.06
C MET A 220 7.97 15.15 -1.81
N GLN A 221 8.03 16.47 -1.97
CA GLN A 221 9.10 17.20 -2.68
C GLN A 221 10.36 17.38 -1.82
N GLU A 222 10.22 17.34 -0.50
CA GLU A 222 11.32 17.44 0.47
C GLU A 222 12.15 16.14 0.58
N LEU A 223 11.73 15.08 -0.09
CA LEU A 223 12.44 13.81 -0.07
C LEU A 223 13.73 13.94 -0.87
N LYS A 224 14.85 13.88 -0.17
CA LYS A 224 16.18 13.86 -0.77
C LYS A 224 16.47 12.47 -1.31
N GLY A 225 17.13 12.41 -2.47
CA GLY A 225 17.58 11.16 -3.06
C GLY A 225 16.65 10.60 -4.13
N ARG A 226 16.93 9.36 -4.53
CA ARG A 226 16.17 8.64 -5.57
C ARG A 226 14.93 8.00 -4.97
N LYS A 227 13.78 8.11 -5.64
CA LYS A 227 12.52 7.51 -5.18
C LYS A 227 12.46 6.05 -5.62
N VAL A 228 12.43 5.14 -4.66
CA VAL A 228 12.14 3.71 -4.91
C VAL A 228 10.76 3.41 -4.35
N TYR A 229 9.84 3.00 -5.20
CA TYR A 229 8.48 2.61 -4.79
C TYR A 229 8.35 1.10 -4.74
N VAL A 230 7.77 0.56 -3.66
CA VAL A 230 7.48 -0.87 -3.52
C VAL A 230 5.99 -1.06 -3.29
N GLY A 231 5.35 -1.90 -4.11
CA GLY A 231 3.91 -2.19 -4.06
C GLY A 231 3.60 -3.57 -4.63
N ASP A 232 2.34 -4.01 -4.55
CA ASP A 232 1.92 -5.32 -5.05
C ASP A 232 0.68 -5.27 -5.95
N SER A 233 0.01 -4.12 -6.03
CA SER A 233 -1.37 -4.05 -6.51
C SER A 233 -1.60 -3.01 -7.61
N TRP A 234 -2.82 -3.00 -8.15
CA TRP A 234 -3.22 -2.02 -9.15
C TRP A 234 -3.28 -0.59 -8.59
N THR A 235 -3.43 -0.43 -7.27
CA THR A 235 -3.39 0.90 -6.62
C THR A 235 -1.98 1.48 -6.56
N ASP A 236 -0.96 0.70 -6.92
CA ASP A 236 0.44 1.12 -6.89
C ASP A 236 0.99 1.46 -8.27
N ILE A 237 0.28 1.10 -9.35
CA ILE A 237 0.83 1.09 -10.70
C ILE A 237 1.34 2.47 -11.14
N GLU A 238 0.62 3.54 -10.80
CA GLU A 238 1.08 4.89 -11.18
C GLU A 238 2.33 5.32 -10.40
N CYS A 239 2.46 4.93 -9.14
CA CYS A 239 3.67 5.18 -8.36
C CYS A 239 4.86 4.35 -8.84
N LEU A 240 4.64 3.07 -9.12
CA LEU A 240 5.65 2.16 -9.67
C LEU A 240 6.22 2.71 -10.98
N LEU A 241 5.37 3.27 -11.84
CA LEU A 241 5.79 3.85 -13.13
C LEU A 241 6.43 5.24 -13.01
N ALA A 242 6.11 6.00 -11.95
CA ALA A 242 6.63 7.34 -11.75
C ALA A 242 7.95 7.38 -10.96
N ALA A 243 8.21 6.37 -10.13
CA ALA A 243 9.44 6.26 -9.36
C ALA A 243 10.71 6.16 -10.25
N ASP A 244 11.88 6.42 -9.65
CA ASP A 244 13.17 6.14 -10.30
C ASP A 244 13.37 4.62 -10.46
N LEU A 245 12.84 3.82 -9.53
CA LEU A 245 12.74 2.36 -9.61
C LEU A 245 11.44 1.92 -8.93
N GLY A 246 10.61 1.18 -9.66
CA GLY A 246 9.42 0.51 -9.12
C GLY A 246 9.70 -0.96 -8.84
N ILE A 247 9.39 -1.45 -7.64
CA ILE A 247 9.56 -2.86 -7.26
C ILE A 247 8.18 -3.45 -6.94
N CYS A 248 7.76 -4.43 -7.73
CA CYS A 248 6.55 -5.20 -7.50
C CYS A 248 6.87 -6.38 -6.56
N ILE A 249 6.15 -6.51 -5.44
CA ILE A 249 6.17 -7.74 -4.66
C ILE A 249 5.41 -8.84 -5.41
N ARG A 250 5.99 -10.03 -5.53
CA ARG A 250 5.39 -11.20 -6.18
C ARG A 250 5.59 -12.47 -5.37
N ASP A 251 4.50 -12.96 -4.80
CA ASP A 251 4.46 -14.26 -4.15
C ASP A 251 4.48 -15.41 -5.17
N SER A 252 4.77 -16.62 -4.67
CA SER A 252 4.68 -17.85 -5.45
C SER A 252 3.82 -18.88 -4.70
N PRO A 253 2.58 -19.15 -5.17
CA PRO A 253 1.88 -18.48 -6.27
C PRO A 253 1.50 -17.03 -5.94
N MET A 254 1.29 -16.21 -6.97
CA MET A 254 0.84 -14.82 -6.79
C MET A 254 -0.58 -14.75 -6.22
N GLY A 255 -0.82 -13.77 -5.36
CA GLY A 255 -2.17 -13.36 -4.98
C GLY A 255 -2.94 -12.70 -6.13
N SER A 256 -4.25 -12.48 -5.96
CA SER A 256 -5.09 -11.88 -7.00
C SER A 256 -4.71 -10.44 -7.34
N SER A 257 -4.28 -9.63 -6.36
CA SER A 257 -3.77 -8.26 -6.56
C SER A 257 -2.51 -8.28 -7.43
N GLN A 258 -1.54 -9.11 -7.05
CA GLN A 258 -0.25 -9.29 -7.72
C GLN A 258 -0.40 -9.83 -9.15
N ALA A 259 -1.26 -10.84 -9.35
CA ALA A 259 -1.55 -11.39 -10.67
C ALA A 259 -2.12 -10.32 -11.60
N LYS A 260 -3.09 -9.54 -11.10
CA LYS A 260 -3.71 -8.45 -11.85
C LYS A 260 -2.72 -7.34 -12.21
N LEU A 261 -1.82 -6.96 -11.30
CA LEU A 261 -0.75 -6.02 -11.60
C LEU A 261 0.23 -6.60 -12.65
N ALA A 262 0.63 -7.86 -12.52
CA ALA A 262 1.52 -8.52 -13.47
C ALA A 262 0.91 -8.61 -14.89
N GLU A 263 -0.38 -8.93 -14.99
CA GLU A 263 -1.14 -8.91 -16.23
C GLU A 263 -1.25 -7.50 -16.82
N ALA A 264 -1.47 -6.48 -15.99
CA ALA A 264 -1.49 -5.09 -16.43
C ALA A 264 -0.15 -4.66 -17.03
N LEU A 265 0.97 -4.90 -16.33
CA LEU A 265 2.31 -4.57 -16.83
C LEU A 265 2.59 -5.27 -18.17
N THR A 266 2.26 -6.56 -18.28
CA THR A 266 2.44 -7.33 -19.53
C THR A 266 1.59 -6.75 -20.67
N ARG A 267 0.31 -6.48 -20.42
CA ARG A 267 -0.62 -5.90 -21.40
C ARG A 267 -0.19 -4.51 -21.88
N LEU A 268 0.44 -3.74 -21.01
CA LEU A 268 0.95 -2.40 -21.29
C LEU A 268 2.33 -2.41 -21.98
N GLY A 269 2.92 -3.60 -22.19
CA GLY A 269 4.22 -3.75 -22.83
C GLY A 269 5.40 -3.38 -21.92
N ILE A 270 5.21 -3.42 -20.60
CA ILE A 270 6.24 -3.09 -19.61
C ILE A 270 6.97 -4.38 -19.19
N SER A 271 8.27 -4.39 -19.39
CA SER A 271 9.16 -5.50 -19.01
C SER A 271 9.40 -5.48 -17.50
N CYS A 272 8.76 -6.41 -16.79
CA CYS A 272 8.93 -6.57 -15.35
C CYS A 272 9.85 -7.76 -15.05
N LEU A 273 11.17 -7.51 -15.13
CA LEU A 273 12.22 -8.48 -14.80
C LEU A 273 12.37 -8.64 -13.29
N ARG A 274 13.10 -9.68 -12.85
CA ARG A 274 13.43 -9.86 -11.43
C ARG A 274 14.42 -8.79 -10.98
N LEU A 275 14.36 -8.35 -9.72
CA LEU A 275 15.15 -7.25 -9.17
C LEU A 275 16.66 -7.40 -9.39
N LYS A 276 17.20 -8.62 -9.33
CA LYS A 276 18.60 -8.89 -9.63
C LYS A 276 19.03 -8.49 -11.05
N ASP A 277 18.09 -8.46 -11.99
CA ASP A 277 18.28 -8.17 -13.42
C ASP A 277 17.84 -6.72 -13.75
N TYR A 278 17.70 -5.83 -12.76
CA TYR A 278 17.19 -4.46 -12.95
C TYR A 278 17.96 -3.59 -13.94
N LYS A 279 19.22 -3.93 -14.22
CA LYS A 279 20.06 -3.22 -15.21
C LYS A 279 19.54 -3.41 -16.64
N ASP A 280 18.78 -4.48 -16.88
CA ASP A 280 18.17 -4.80 -18.16
C ASP A 280 16.69 -4.36 -18.21
N ALA A 281 16.22 -3.62 -17.21
CA ALA A 281 14.87 -3.06 -17.20
C ALA A 281 14.71 -2.03 -18.34
N ASP A 282 13.49 -1.94 -18.86
CA ASP A 282 13.12 -0.96 -19.86
C ASP A 282 13.06 0.47 -19.27
N GLU A 283 12.63 1.45 -20.07
CA GLU A 283 12.55 2.85 -19.64
C GLU A 283 11.63 3.11 -18.43
N TRP A 284 10.74 2.17 -18.10
CA TRP A 284 9.84 2.30 -16.96
C TRP A 284 10.57 2.05 -15.64
N GLY A 285 11.63 1.24 -15.66
CA GLY A 285 12.39 0.88 -14.46
C GLY A 285 11.53 0.12 -13.45
N VAL A 286 10.67 -0.78 -13.92
CA VAL A 286 9.81 -1.61 -13.07
C VAL A 286 10.33 -3.04 -13.02
N VAL A 287 10.58 -3.55 -11.82
CA VAL A 287 11.07 -4.91 -11.57
C VAL A 287 10.21 -5.60 -10.53
N TRP A 288 10.47 -6.88 -10.24
CA TRP A 288 9.82 -7.59 -9.15
C TRP A 288 10.79 -8.26 -8.19
N ALA A 289 10.40 -8.36 -6.93
CA ALA A 289 11.08 -9.12 -5.89
C ALA A 289 10.10 -10.06 -5.18
N SER A 290 10.60 -11.18 -4.67
CA SER A 290 9.76 -12.13 -3.93
C SER A 290 9.39 -11.64 -2.52
N ASP A 291 10.33 -10.98 -1.84
CA ASP A 291 10.13 -10.41 -0.52
C ASP A 291 11.17 -9.32 -0.20
N PHE A 292 11.16 -8.83 1.04
CA PHE A 292 12.13 -7.84 1.50
C PHE A 292 13.52 -8.43 1.78
N ALA A 293 13.67 -9.76 1.88
CA ALA A 293 15.00 -10.36 1.99
C ALA A 293 15.74 -10.22 0.66
N GLU A 294 15.06 -10.46 -0.47
CA GLU A 294 15.62 -10.20 -1.79
C GLU A 294 15.94 -8.71 -2.02
N ILE A 295 15.07 -7.79 -1.56
CA ILE A 295 15.33 -6.35 -1.64
C ILE A 295 16.54 -5.98 -0.79
N TYR A 296 16.63 -6.50 0.44
CA TYR A 296 17.75 -6.27 1.34
C TYR A 296 19.08 -6.75 0.75
N ASP A 297 19.12 -8.00 0.24
CA ASP A 297 20.29 -8.55 -0.44
C ASP A 297 20.70 -7.71 -1.65
N TRP A 298 19.71 -7.18 -2.40
CA TRP A 298 19.97 -6.26 -3.50
C TRP A 298 20.58 -4.95 -3.01
N VAL A 299 20.09 -4.34 -1.94
CA VAL A 299 20.67 -3.09 -1.39
C VAL A 299 22.14 -3.29 -1.01
N GLU A 300 22.45 -4.41 -0.34
CA GLU A 300 23.79 -4.73 0.16
C GLU A 300 24.76 -5.19 -0.94
N SER A 301 24.24 -5.66 -2.07
CA SER A 301 25.08 -6.09 -3.19
C SER A 301 25.93 -4.94 -3.74
N LYS A 302 27.23 -5.18 -3.85
CA LYS A 302 28.17 -4.21 -4.46
C LYS A 302 27.75 -3.90 -5.90
N PRO A 303 27.95 -2.66 -6.38
CA PRO A 303 27.81 -2.37 -7.80
C PRO A 303 28.74 -3.30 -8.58
N THR A 304 28.17 -4.20 -9.38
CA THR A 304 28.92 -4.96 -10.39
C THR A 304 29.21 -4.09 -11.60
#